data_AF-A0A6N6WFW6-F1
#
_entry.id   AF-A0A6N6WFW6-F1
#
_cell.length_a   1.000
_cell.length_b   1.000
_cell.length_c   1.000
_cell.angle_alpha   90.00
_cell.angle_beta   90.00
_cell.angle_gamma   90.00
#
_symmetry.space_group_name_H-M   'P 1'
#
loop_
_entity.id
_entity.type
_entity.pdbx_description
1 polymer ?
#
loop_
_entity_poly.entity_id
_entity_poly.type
_entity_poly.pdbx_seq_one_letter_code
_entity_poly.pdbx_strand_id
1 'polypeptide(L)'
;MKTVPHMSHLKTRRTMAGIASIEFAVLLPMLLLLAVPTYDLARNIQANMILVNVSREGANLALRASLTYPMETIMNDLASTTPPLDMANRGMIYITEVMGNSENCNAQGTNCTIRNIVLAQYEWQPNGQQGAYAPSSAVWNCSSGNWGSDGSCGGIGAGLAAPTANALTGQLAAGQIVYVVESFYKMQYLFGAANFGFGASTTVLNPNLYSMNVF
;
A
#
# COMPACT_ATOMS: atom_id res chain seq x y z
N MET A 1 -29.48 8.13 83.26
CA MET A 1 -29.43 6.75 82.74
C MET A 1 -28.89 6.81 81.31
N LYS A 2 -27.69 6.24 81.11
CA LYS A 2 -26.92 5.95 79.87
C LYS A 2 -27.03 6.86 78.64
N THR A 3 -25.88 7.46 78.32
CA THR A 3 -25.48 8.03 77.02
C THR A 3 -25.23 6.96 75.95
N VAL A 4 -25.52 7.31 74.70
CA VAL A 4 -25.45 6.51 73.45
C VAL A 4 -23.99 6.30 72.99
N PRO A 5 -23.70 5.29 72.15
CA PRO A 5 -22.98 5.65 70.92
C PRO A 5 -23.56 4.99 69.66
N HIS A 6 -23.86 5.83 68.68
CA HIS A 6 -24.17 5.44 67.32
C HIS A 6 -22.85 5.22 66.58
N MET A 7 -22.52 3.98 66.24
CA MET A 7 -21.32 3.67 65.44
C MET A 7 -21.55 4.06 63.99
N SER A 8 -20.98 5.19 63.56
CA SER A 8 -20.83 5.53 62.15
C SER A 8 -19.63 4.78 61.56
N HIS A 9 -19.88 3.69 60.84
CA HIS A 9 -18.85 2.90 60.17
C HIS A 9 -18.41 3.56 58.84
N LEU A 10 -17.76 4.73 58.92
CA LEU A 10 -17.16 5.40 57.76
C LEU A 10 -15.65 5.10 57.72
N LYS A 11 -15.26 3.86 57.40
CA LYS A 11 -13.84 3.57 57.14
C LYS A 11 -13.61 2.33 56.27
N THR A 12 -14.04 2.37 55.02
CA THR A 12 -13.70 1.28 54.06
C THR A 12 -13.51 1.75 52.61
N ARG A 13 -13.25 3.02 52.33
CA ARG A 13 -12.98 3.46 50.94
C ARG A 13 -11.49 3.49 50.55
N ARG A 14 -10.58 3.75 51.50
CA ARG A 14 -9.14 3.89 51.20
C ARG A 14 -8.41 2.56 50.97
N THR A 15 -8.83 1.49 51.63
CA THR A 15 -8.23 0.15 51.48
C THR A 15 -8.59 -0.52 50.17
N MET A 16 -9.81 -0.30 49.67
CA MET A 16 -10.25 -0.83 48.36
C MET A 16 -9.48 -0.22 47.18
N ALA A 17 -9.08 1.05 47.27
CA ALA A 17 -8.31 1.72 46.21
C ALA A 17 -6.89 1.14 46.05
N GLY A 18 -6.24 0.71 47.14
CA GLY A 18 -4.91 0.11 47.10
C GLY A 18 -4.89 -1.25 46.41
N ILE A 19 -5.89 -2.10 46.68
CA ILE A 19 -6.00 -3.43 46.07
C ILE A 19 -6.26 -3.32 44.57
N ALA A 20 -7.18 -2.44 44.15
CA ALA A 20 -7.45 -2.19 42.74
C ALA A 20 -6.21 -1.69 41.97
N SER A 21 -5.36 -0.87 42.60
CA SER A 21 -4.12 -0.40 41.96
C SER A 21 -3.09 -1.52 41.73
N ILE A 22 -3.04 -2.52 42.63
CA ILE A 22 -2.14 -3.67 42.51
C ILE A 22 -2.64 -4.63 41.43
N GLU A 23 -3.95 -4.89 41.38
CA GLU A 23 -4.57 -5.70 40.32
C GLU A 23 -4.33 -5.07 38.94
N PHE A 24 -4.52 -3.75 38.83
CA PHE A 24 -4.23 -3.03 37.59
C PHE A 24 -2.75 -3.09 37.20
N ALA A 25 -1.83 -2.97 38.16
CA ALA A 25 -0.39 -3.06 37.89
C ALA A 25 0.03 -4.44 37.36
N VAL A 26 -0.65 -5.52 37.76
CA VAL A 26 -0.39 -6.89 37.27
C VAL A 26 -1.04 -7.12 35.91
N LEU A 27 -2.24 -6.59 35.66
CA LEU A 27 -2.95 -6.76 34.38
C LEU A 27 -2.39 -5.89 33.26
N LEU A 28 -1.90 -4.68 33.58
CA LEU A 28 -1.37 -3.72 32.62
C LEU A 28 -0.30 -4.30 31.68
N PRO A 29 0.75 -5.01 32.13
CA PRO A 29 1.74 -5.58 31.21
C PRO A 29 1.14 -6.62 30.27
N MET A 30 0.17 -7.41 30.71
CA MET A 30 -0.55 -8.37 29.86
C MET A 30 -1.40 -7.64 28.80
N LEU A 31 -2.09 -6.57 29.20
CA LEU A 31 -2.87 -5.74 28.29
C LEU A 31 -2.00 -5.01 27.27
N LEU A 32 -0.84 -4.49 27.67
CA LEU A 32 0.11 -3.85 26.75
C LEU A 32 0.70 -4.84 25.75
N LEU A 33 1.03 -6.05 26.20
CA LEU A 33 1.53 -7.11 25.32
C LEU A 33 0.53 -7.45 24.22
N LEU A 34 -0.78 -7.40 24.51
CA LEU A 34 -1.83 -7.61 23.52
C LEU A 34 -2.11 -6.35 22.69
N ALA A 35 -2.22 -5.18 23.32
CA ALA A 35 -2.62 -3.94 22.66
C ALA A 35 -1.60 -3.45 21.62
N VAL A 36 -0.30 -3.56 21.92
CA VAL A 36 0.80 -3.12 21.05
C VAL A 36 0.77 -3.80 19.66
N PRO A 37 0.82 -5.14 19.55
CA PRO A 37 0.77 -5.81 18.25
C PRO A 37 -0.58 -5.64 17.56
N THR A 38 -1.69 -5.57 18.30
CA THR A 38 -3.01 -5.32 17.70
C THR A 38 -3.10 -3.93 17.08
N TYR A 39 -2.49 -2.92 17.69
CA TYR A 39 -2.45 -1.57 17.13
C TYR A 39 -1.65 -1.51 15.82
N ASP A 40 -0.45 -2.08 15.81
CA ASP A 40 0.38 -2.14 14.59
C ASP A 40 -0.28 -2.99 13.50
N LEU A 41 -0.99 -4.07 13.85
CA LEU A 41 -1.81 -4.84 12.92
C LEU A 41 -2.98 -4.03 12.34
N ALA A 42 -3.69 -3.28 13.17
CA ALA A 42 -4.80 -2.43 12.71
C ALA A 42 -4.32 -1.37 11.70
N ARG A 43 -3.16 -0.75 11.95
CA ARG A 43 -2.54 0.19 10.99
C ARG A 43 -2.11 -0.50 9.69
N ASN A 44 -1.62 -1.74 9.76
CA ASN A 44 -1.30 -2.52 8.56
C ASN A 44 -2.52 -2.79 7.70
N ILE A 45 -3.62 -3.22 8.33
CA ILE A 45 -4.88 -3.49 7.63
C ILE A 45 -5.43 -2.20 7.02
N GLN A 46 -5.42 -1.10 7.77
CA GLN A 46 -5.87 0.20 7.27
C GLN A 46 -5.05 0.65 6.04
N ALA A 47 -3.73 0.53 6.11
CA ALA A 47 -2.85 0.88 4.99
C ALA A 47 -3.12 0.02 3.75
N ASN A 48 -3.32 -1.30 3.91
CA ASN A 48 -3.69 -2.17 2.79
C ASN A 48 -5.02 -1.77 2.15
N MET A 49 -6.04 -1.44 2.95
CA MET A 49 -7.33 -1.00 2.41
C MET A 49 -7.19 0.29 1.60
N ILE A 50 -6.39 1.25 2.07
CA ILE A 50 -6.11 2.50 1.36
C ILE A 50 -5.41 2.20 0.03
N LEU A 51 -4.36 1.37 0.01
CA LEU A 51 -3.66 1.01 -1.23
C LEU A 51 -4.55 0.29 -2.25
N VAL A 52 -5.40 -0.63 -1.80
CA VAL A 52 -6.35 -1.31 -2.68
C VAL A 52 -7.34 -0.32 -3.28
N ASN A 53 -7.85 0.63 -2.50
CA ASN A 53 -8.77 1.63 -3.03
C ASN A 53 -8.07 2.59 -4.00
N VAL A 54 -6.86 3.05 -3.66
CA VAL A 54 -6.05 3.92 -4.52
C VAL A 54 -5.73 3.27 -5.85
N SER A 55 -5.33 2.00 -5.85
CA SER A 55 -5.04 1.29 -7.10
C SER A 55 -6.30 1.04 -7.94
N ARG A 56 -7.47 0.80 -7.33
CA ARG A 56 -8.75 0.69 -8.05
C ARG A 56 -9.21 2.01 -8.64
N GLU A 57 -9.18 3.07 -7.84
CA GLU A 57 -9.54 4.41 -8.28
C GLU A 57 -8.57 4.91 -9.35
N GLY A 58 -7.28 4.68 -9.13
CA GLY A 58 -6.23 5.04 -10.08
C GLY A 58 -6.34 4.32 -11.41
N ALA A 59 -6.68 3.03 -11.42
CA ALA A 59 -6.85 2.31 -12.68
C ALA A 59 -8.09 2.79 -13.47
N ASN A 60 -9.21 3.07 -12.78
CA ASN A 60 -10.39 3.64 -13.44
C ASN A 60 -10.15 5.10 -13.91
N LEU A 61 -9.41 5.90 -13.14
CA LEU A 61 -9.02 7.25 -13.56
C LEU A 61 -8.04 7.21 -14.72
N ALA A 62 -7.02 6.36 -14.68
CA ALA A 62 -6.07 6.19 -15.79
C ALA A 62 -6.80 5.80 -17.08
N LEU A 63 -7.74 4.86 -17.04
CA LEU A 63 -8.52 4.45 -18.20
C LEU A 63 -9.35 5.61 -18.82
N ARG A 64 -9.93 6.48 -17.98
CA ARG A 64 -10.87 7.52 -18.41
C ARG A 64 -10.22 8.87 -18.70
N ALA A 65 -9.17 9.19 -17.96
CA ALA A 65 -8.60 10.52 -17.86
C ALA A 65 -7.20 10.61 -18.50
N SER A 66 -6.57 9.51 -18.88
CA SER A 66 -5.22 9.49 -19.50
C SER A 66 -5.10 10.35 -20.76
N LEU A 67 -6.22 10.53 -21.50
CA LEU A 67 -6.25 11.36 -22.71
C LEU A 67 -6.44 12.85 -22.43
N THR A 68 -6.88 13.21 -21.22
CA THR A 68 -7.24 14.60 -20.85
C THR A 68 -6.25 15.22 -19.88
N TYR A 69 -5.71 14.42 -18.96
CA TYR A 69 -4.81 14.87 -17.90
C TYR A 69 -3.51 14.07 -17.94
N PRO A 70 -2.36 14.71 -17.62
CA PRO A 70 -1.11 13.97 -17.48
C PRO A 70 -1.19 13.02 -16.28
N MET A 71 -0.57 11.85 -16.42
CA MET A 71 -0.63 10.75 -15.44
C MET A 71 -0.07 11.18 -14.08
N GLU A 72 0.92 12.09 -14.07
CA GLU A 72 1.45 12.69 -12.85
C GLU A 72 0.37 13.41 -12.03
N THR A 73 -0.52 14.17 -12.66
CA THR A 73 -1.61 14.88 -11.96
C THR A 73 -2.58 13.89 -11.34
N ILE A 74 -2.94 12.82 -12.07
CA ILE A 74 -3.80 11.76 -11.54
C ILE A 74 -3.14 11.10 -10.32
N MET A 75 -1.84 10.79 -10.40
CA MET A 75 -1.11 10.18 -9.29
C MET A 75 -0.94 11.13 -8.08
N ASN A 76 -0.76 12.42 -8.31
CA ASN A 76 -0.73 13.44 -7.25
C ASN A 76 -2.07 13.55 -6.53
N ASP A 77 -3.19 13.55 -7.28
CA ASP A 77 -4.53 13.55 -6.70
C ASP A 77 -4.79 12.27 -5.90
N LEU A 78 -4.42 11.11 -6.43
CA LEU A 78 -4.51 9.82 -5.71
C LEU A 78 -3.65 9.81 -4.43
N ALA A 79 -2.43 10.34 -4.48
CA ALA A 79 -1.57 10.42 -3.31
C ALA A 79 -2.13 11.38 -2.25
N SER A 80 -2.92 12.39 -2.64
CA SER A 80 -3.57 13.31 -1.70
C SER A 80 -4.72 12.66 -0.89
N THR A 81 -5.28 11.54 -1.37
CA THR A 81 -6.38 10.82 -0.70
C THR A 81 -5.89 9.72 0.24
N THR A 82 -4.58 9.49 0.33
CA THR A 82 -3.99 8.46 1.19
C THR A 82 -3.70 8.83 2.65
N PRO A 83 -3.81 10.08 3.16
CA PRO A 83 -3.62 10.34 4.59
C PRO A 83 -4.46 9.38 5.46
N PRO A 84 -3.87 8.76 6.50
CA PRO A 84 -2.64 9.14 7.20
C PRO A 84 -1.33 8.51 6.66
N LEU A 85 -1.33 7.89 5.48
CA LEU A 85 -0.11 7.32 4.89
C LEU A 85 0.78 8.44 4.32
N ASP A 86 2.07 8.35 4.62
CA ASP A 86 3.10 9.22 4.06
C ASP A 86 3.60 8.65 2.72
N MET A 87 2.84 8.89 1.66
CA MET A 87 3.21 8.39 0.34
C MET A 87 4.51 9.03 -0.14
N ALA A 88 4.76 10.31 0.13
CA ALA A 88 5.92 11.03 -0.42
C ALA A 88 7.27 10.40 -0.02
N ASN A 89 7.39 9.89 1.20
CA ASN A 89 8.63 9.28 1.68
C ASN A 89 8.65 7.74 1.59
N ARG A 90 7.47 7.09 1.62
CA ARG A 90 7.36 5.65 1.85
C ARG A 90 6.43 4.94 0.87
N GLY A 91 5.77 5.66 -0.02
CA GLY A 91 4.84 5.11 -0.99
C GLY A 91 5.33 5.31 -2.41
N MET A 92 4.84 4.47 -3.32
CA MET A 92 4.97 4.65 -4.76
C MET A 92 3.73 4.17 -5.47
N ILE A 93 3.43 4.81 -6.59
CA ILE A 93 2.38 4.38 -7.51
C ILE A 93 3.04 4.22 -8.88
N TYR A 94 2.78 3.10 -9.54
CA TYR A 94 3.14 2.89 -10.94
C TYR A 94 1.86 2.69 -11.75
N ILE A 95 1.79 3.34 -12.90
CA ILE A 95 0.72 3.13 -13.87
C ILE A 95 1.38 2.58 -15.12
N THR A 96 1.04 1.35 -15.49
CA THR A 96 1.58 0.68 -16.68
C THR A 96 0.47 0.44 -17.67
N GLU A 97 0.65 0.91 -18.89
CA GLU A 97 -0.24 0.66 -20.02
C GLU A 97 0.22 -0.63 -20.72
N VAL A 98 -0.65 -1.63 -20.74
CA VAL A 98 -0.38 -2.94 -21.34
C VAL A 98 -1.35 -3.16 -22.49
N MET A 99 -0.83 -3.62 -23.63
CA MET A 99 -1.63 -3.96 -24.81
C MET A 99 -1.40 -5.42 -25.21
N GLY A 100 -2.47 -6.10 -25.62
CA GLY A 100 -2.34 -7.37 -26.34
C GLY A 100 -1.87 -7.13 -27.78
N ASN A 101 -0.63 -7.47 -28.11
CA ASN A 101 -0.11 -7.41 -29.48
C ASN A 101 -0.27 -8.75 -30.19
N SER A 102 -0.79 -8.73 -31.42
CA SER A 102 -0.86 -9.94 -32.26
C SER A 102 0.46 -10.16 -32.98
N GLU A 103 1.10 -11.30 -32.71
CA GLU A 103 2.37 -11.70 -33.31
C GLU A 103 2.27 -13.10 -33.92
N ASN A 104 3.22 -13.45 -34.79
CA ASN A 104 3.28 -14.77 -35.45
C ASN A 104 1.98 -15.19 -36.14
N CYS A 105 1.27 -14.22 -36.73
CA CYS A 105 0.09 -14.51 -37.55
C CYS A 105 0.46 -15.38 -38.76
N ASN A 106 -0.47 -16.23 -39.21
CA ASN A 106 -0.31 -16.93 -40.47
C ASN A 106 -0.32 -15.93 -41.66
N ALA A 107 0.00 -16.43 -42.86
CA ALA A 107 0.02 -15.62 -44.09
C ALA A 107 -1.31 -14.93 -44.42
N GLN A 108 -2.42 -15.38 -43.82
CA GLN A 108 -3.77 -14.84 -43.97
C GLN A 108 -4.13 -13.81 -42.88
N GLY A 109 -3.20 -13.46 -41.98
CA GLY A 109 -3.46 -12.54 -40.86
C GLY A 109 -4.37 -13.11 -39.79
N THR A 110 -4.53 -14.44 -39.75
CA THR A 110 -5.37 -15.18 -38.81
C THR A 110 -4.51 -16.08 -37.92
N ASN A 111 -5.05 -16.55 -36.79
CA ASN A 111 -4.35 -17.43 -35.83
C ASN A 111 -3.01 -16.83 -35.30
N CYS A 112 -3.08 -15.62 -34.76
CA CYS A 112 -1.93 -14.95 -34.16
C CYS A 112 -1.74 -15.36 -32.70
N THR A 113 -0.49 -15.43 -32.25
CA THR A 113 -0.16 -15.50 -30.82
C THR A 113 -0.33 -14.11 -30.21
N ILE A 114 -1.03 -13.99 -29.08
CA ILE A 114 -1.16 -12.72 -28.38
C ILE A 114 -0.06 -12.58 -27.34
N ARG A 115 0.75 -11.54 -27.47
CA ARG A 115 1.81 -11.16 -26.54
C ARG A 115 1.41 -9.88 -25.81
N ASN A 116 1.51 -9.86 -24.50
CA ASN A 116 1.23 -8.65 -23.73
C ASN A 116 2.47 -7.76 -23.73
N ILE A 117 2.36 -6.59 -24.36
CA ILE A 117 3.44 -5.62 -24.47
C ILE A 117 3.15 -4.41 -23.59
N VAL A 118 4.20 -3.82 -23.04
CA VAL A 118 4.11 -2.52 -22.35
C VAL A 118 4.21 -1.42 -23.40
N LEU A 119 3.25 -0.50 -23.42
CA LEU A 119 3.26 0.67 -24.29
C LEU A 119 3.86 1.89 -23.59
N ALA A 120 3.46 2.09 -22.35
CA ALA A 120 3.90 3.18 -21.52
C ALA A 120 3.95 2.74 -20.06
N GLN A 121 4.84 3.37 -19.30
CA GLN A 121 4.87 3.23 -17.86
C GLN A 121 5.12 4.60 -17.25
N TYR A 122 4.43 4.87 -16.14
CA TYR A 122 4.56 6.09 -15.38
C TYR A 122 4.86 5.75 -13.92
N GLU A 123 5.84 6.43 -13.33
CA GLU A 123 6.10 6.41 -11.90
C GLU A 123 5.56 7.68 -11.26
N TRP A 124 5.04 7.56 -10.04
CA TRP A 124 4.65 8.74 -9.29
C TRP A 124 5.89 9.46 -8.75
N GLN A 125 6.02 10.73 -9.13
CA GLN A 125 7.09 11.62 -8.69
C GLN A 125 6.49 12.75 -7.83
N PRO A 126 6.57 12.67 -6.49
CA PRO A 126 6.07 13.75 -5.64
C PRO A 126 6.78 15.07 -5.97
N ASN A 127 6.00 16.07 -6.43
CA ASN A 127 6.48 17.38 -6.87
C ASN A 127 7.50 17.31 -8.03
N GLY A 128 7.35 16.34 -8.95
CA GLY A 128 8.24 16.18 -10.10
C GLY A 128 9.66 15.70 -9.72
N GLN A 129 9.82 15.12 -8.53
CA GLN A 129 11.05 14.47 -8.09
C GLN A 129 10.81 13.00 -7.79
N GLN A 130 11.78 12.15 -8.12
CA GLN A 130 11.71 10.74 -7.79
C GLN A 130 11.61 10.54 -6.27
N GLY A 131 10.63 9.76 -5.83
CA GLY A 131 10.38 9.48 -4.42
C GLY A 131 11.59 8.80 -3.75
N ALA A 132 11.74 9.02 -2.44
CA ALA A 132 12.84 8.42 -1.65
C ALA A 132 12.74 6.88 -1.55
N TYR A 133 11.53 6.35 -1.75
CA TYR A 133 11.27 4.92 -1.81
C TYR A 133 10.86 4.61 -3.25
N ALA A 134 11.62 3.82 -4.00
CA ALA A 134 11.32 3.46 -5.39
C ALA A 134 11.50 1.94 -5.60
N PRO A 135 10.52 1.11 -5.18
CA PRO A 135 10.59 -0.33 -5.39
C PRO A 135 10.37 -0.65 -6.88
N SER A 136 11.00 -1.72 -7.38
CA SER A 136 10.75 -2.19 -8.74
C SER A 136 9.28 -2.61 -8.94
N SER A 137 8.68 -2.16 -10.04
CA SER A 137 7.36 -2.65 -10.48
C SER A 137 7.40 -4.17 -10.72
N ALA A 138 6.32 -4.86 -10.37
CA ALA A 138 6.15 -6.30 -10.60
C ALA A 138 5.66 -6.61 -12.02
N VAL A 139 5.03 -5.65 -12.70
CA VAL A 139 4.52 -5.78 -14.07
C VAL A 139 5.67 -5.73 -15.07
N TRP A 140 6.47 -4.67 -14.99
CA TRP A 140 7.64 -4.43 -15.83
C TRP A 140 8.45 -3.28 -15.25
N ASN A 141 9.77 -3.29 -15.38
CA ASN A 141 10.62 -2.25 -14.78
C ASN A 141 11.28 -1.38 -15.85
N CYS A 142 11.02 -0.07 -15.78
CA CYS A 142 11.80 0.90 -16.54
C CYS A 142 13.27 0.87 -16.11
N SER A 143 14.18 1.09 -17.06
CA SER A 143 15.60 1.21 -16.73
C SER A 143 15.87 2.49 -15.94
N SER A 144 16.68 2.38 -14.89
CA SER A 144 17.08 3.52 -14.04
C SER A 144 17.66 4.66 -14.89
N GLY A 145 17.12 5.87 -14.76
CA GLY A 145 17.57 7.05 -15.52
C GLY A 145 16.78 7.35 -16.80
N ASN A 146 15.85 6.48 -17.19
CA ASN A 146 14.93 6.74 -18.31
C ASN A 146 13.63 7.42 -17.87
N TRP A 147 13.49 7.77 -16.60
CA TRP A 147 12.31 8.47 -16.10
C TRP A 147 12.37 9.95 -16.47
N GLY A 148 11.33 10.42 -17.14
CA GLY A 148 11.08 11.84 -17.40
C GLY A 148 10.70 12.59 -16.12
N SER A 149 10.66 13.92 -16.22
CA SER A 149 10.21 14.81 -15.12
C SER A 149 8.71 14.74 -14.85
N ASP A 150 7.95 14.12 -15.75
CA ASP A 150 6.53 13.83 -15.64
C ASP A 150 6.28 12.40 -15.12
N GLY A 151 7.34 11.71 -14.71
CA GLY A 151 7.29 10.31 -14.31
C GLY A 151 7.15 9.32 -15.46
N SER A 152 7.16 9.74 -16.74
CA SER A 152 7.05 8.82 -17.87
C SER A 152 8.35 8.03 -18.09
N CYS A 153 8.24 6.76 -18.45
CA CYS A 153 9.39 5.94 -18.82
C CYS A 153 9.75 6.14 -20.30
N GLY A 154 10.96 6.59 -20.58
CA GLY A 154 11.51 6.73 -21.92
C GLY A 154 12.14 5.45 -22.48
N GLY A 155 12.26 5.40 -23.81
CA GLY A 155 13.00 4.32 -24.50
C GLY A 155 12.27 2.98 -24.55
N ILE A 156 10.95 2.95 -24.35
CA ILE A 156 10.14 1.74 -24.52
C ILE A 156 10.05 1.42 -26.01
N GLY A 157 10.49 0.22 -26.40
CA GLY A 157 10.37 -0.25 -27.78
C GLY A 157 8.90 -0.41 -28.21
N ALA A 158 8.63 -0.31 -29.51
CA ALA A 158 7.28 -0.50 -30.06
C ALA A 158 7.15 -1.83 -30.82
N GLY A 159 5.94 -2.39 -30.86
CA GLY A 159 5.63 -3.61 -31.61
C GLY A 159 6.46 -4.81 -31.15
N LEU A 160 7.26 -5.39 -32.07
CA LEU A 160 8.09 -6.57 -31.78
C LEU A 160 9.22 -6.28 -30.78
N ALA A 161 9.73 -5.05 -30.75
CA ALA A 161 10.77 -4.62 -29.80
C ALA A 161 10.20 -4.19 -28.44
N ALA A 162 8.87 -4.15 -28.29
CA ALA A 162 8.24 -3.78 -27.03
C ALA A 162 8.49 -4.86 -25.96
N PRO A 163 8.80 -4.44 -24.73
CA PRO A 163 9.02 -5.38 -23.64
C PRO A 163 7.69 -6.04 -23.22
N THR A 164 7.78 -7.27 -22.75
CA THR A 164 6.61 -8.04 -22.33
C THR A 164 6.22 -7.72 -20.89
N ALA A 165 4.94 -7.45 -20.66
CA ALA A 165 4.39 -7.32 -19.31
C ALA A 165 4.17 -8.70 -18.69
N ASN A 166 4.51 -8.87 -17.41
CA ASN A 166 4.19 -10.10 -16.66
C ASN A 166 2.72 -10.17 -16.21
N ALA A 167 1.93 -9.12 -16.49
CA ALA A 167 0.51 -9.05 -16.13
C ALA A 167 -0.39 -9.56 -17.27
N LEU A 168 -1.48 -10.26 -16.89
CA LEU A 168 -2.59 -10.71 -17.76
C LEU A 168 -2.20 -11.61 -18.94
N THR A 169 -1.08 -12.33 -18.85
CA THR A 169 -0.55 -13.15 -19.94
C THR A 169 -1.62 -14.10 -20.50
N GLY A 170 -1.96 -13.95 -21.78
CA GLY A 170 -2.95 -14.77 -22.47
C GLY A 170 -4.43 -14.41 -22.20
N GLN A 171 -4.70 -13.30 -21.51
CA GLN A 171 -6.07 -12.85 -21.20
C GLN A 171 -6.53 -11.65 -22.04
N LEU A 172 -5.61 -10.96 -22.73
CA LEU A 172 -5.93 -9.81 -23.57
C LEU A 172 -6.24 -10.22 -25.01
N ALA A 173 -7.19 -9.54 -25.64
CA ALA A 173 -7.39 -9.63 -27.08
C ALA A 173 -6.38 -8.75 -27.84
N ALA A 174 -6.16 -9.03 -29.12
CA ALA A 174 -5.33 -8.19 -29.98
C ALA A 174 -5.86 -6.75 -30.03
N GLY A 175 -4.99 -5.77 -29.77
CA GLY A 175 -5.31 -4.34 -29.73
C GLY A 175 -6.04 -3.87 -28.47
N GLN A 176 -6.34 -4.76 -27.52
CA GLN A 176 -6.94 -4.36 -26.26
C GLN A 176 -5.89 -3.73 -25.36
N ILE A 177 -6.15 -2.49 -24.91
CA ILE A 177 -5.33 -1.74 -23.95
C ILE A 177 -5.97 -1.86 -22.58
N VAL A 178 -5.15 -2.08 -21.57
CA VAL A 178 -5.52 -2.10 -20.17
C VAL A 178 -4.53 -1.29 -19.35
N TYR A 179 -5.01 -0.75 -18.23
CA TYR A 179 -4.19 0.02 -17.31
C TYR A 179 -3.98 -0.80 -16.04
N VAL A 180 -2.72 -1.09 -15.75
CA VAL A 180 -2.30 -1.77 -14.52
C VAL A 180 -1.76 -0.72 -13.56
N VAL A 181 -2.41 -0.57 -12.41
CA VAL A 181 -1.97 0.37 -11.37
C VAL A 181 -1.46 -0.43 -10.18
N GLU A 182 -0.18 -0.24 -9.89
CA GLU A 182 0.50 -0.80 -8.75
C GLU A 182 0.71 0.29 -7.71
N SER A 183 0.51 -0.07 -6.45
CA SER A 183 0.72 0.81 -5.32
C SER A 183 1.56 0.08 -4.27
N PHE A 184 2.62 0.72 -3.84
CA PHE A 184 3.59 0.21 -2.89
C PHE A 184 3.62 1.10 -1.67
N TYR A 185 3.78 0.52 -0.48
CA TYR A 185 4.00 1.29 0.74
C TYR A 185 4.87 0.55 1.74
N LYS A 186 5.88 1.25 2.27
CA LYS A 186 6.73 0.75 3.34
C LYS A 186 6.23 1.25 4.69
N MET A 187 5.54 0.36 5.41
CA MET A 187 4.91 0.72 6.66
C MET A 187 5.91 1.05 7.78
N GLN A 188 5.60 2.11 8.53
CA GLN A 188 6.27 2.42 9.79
C GLN A 188 5.49 1.83 10.97
N TYR A 189 6.06 0.80 11.59
CA TYR A 189 5.55 0.29 12.86
C TYR A 189 5.85 1.29 13.96
N LEU A 190 4.88 1.52 14.85
CA LEU A 190 5.08 2.40 15.99
C LEU A 190 5.88 1.69 17.08
N PHE A 191 5.63 0.39 17.26
CA PHE A 191 6.26 -0.41 18.30
C PHE A 191 7.19 -1.49 17.71
N GLY A 192 6.89 -1.99 16.51
CA GLY A 192 7.80 -2.85 15.75
C GLY A 192 8.18 -4.12 16.51
N ALA A 193 9.45 -4.51 16.45
CA ALA A 193 9.99 -5.57 17.29
C ALA A 193 10.32 -5.04 18.69
N ALA A 194 9.29 -4.87 19.53
CA ALA A 194 9.46 -4.45 20.91
C ALA A 194 9.89 -5.66 21.76
N ASN A 195 10.96 -5.48 22.55
CA ASN A 195 11.39 -6.44 23.55
C ASN A 195 10.93 -5.95 24.93
N PHE A 196 10.04 -6.72 25.57
CA PHE A 196 9.44 -6.33 26.84
C PHE A 196 10.24 -6.81 28.06
N GLY A 197 11.49 -7.27 27.90
CA GLY A 197 12.40 -7.62 29.00
C GLY A 197 12.06 -8.91 29.76
N PHE A 198 10.86 -9.46 29.60
CA PHE A 198 10.37 -10.71 30.23
C PHE A 198 10.37 -11.92 29.28
N GLY A 199 11.23 -11.93 28.26
CA GLY A 199 11.26 -12.97 27.22
C GLY A 199 10.13 -12.89 26.18
N ALA A 200 9.24 -11.90 26.28
CA ALA A 200 8.23 -11.59 25.28
C ALA A 200 8.78 -10.55 24.28
N SER A 201 8.72 -10.88 22.99
CA SER A 201 9.03 -9.96 21.90
C SER A 201 7.94 -10.01 20.84
N THR A 202 7.64 -8.87 20.23
CA THR A 202 6.78 -8.80 19.04
C THR A 202 7.62 -8.95 17.78
N THR A 203 7.07 -9.56 16.74
CA THR A 203 7.71 -9.62 15.42
C THR A 203 7.11 -8.56 14.52
N VAL A 204 7.92 -7.99 13.65
CA VAL A 204 7.46 -7.08 12.61
C VAL A 204 6.67 -7.89 11.57
N LEU A 205 5.37 -7.59 11.44
CA LEU A 205 4.56 -8.10 10.33
C LEU A 205 5.11 -7.53 9.01
N ASN A 206 4.79 -8.10 7.84
CA ASN A 206 5.42 -7.69 6.57
C ASN A 206 5.39 -6.15 6.37
N PRO A 207 6.57 -5.48 6.34
CA PRO A 207 6.66 -4.03 6.25
C PRO A 207 6.33 -3.48 4.86
N ASN A 208 6.42 -4.30 3.82
CA ASN A 208 6.20 -3.87 2.44
C ASN A 208 4.80 -4.29 2.00
N LEU A 209 3.92 -3.31 1.86
CA LEU A 209 2.58 -3.48 1.34
C LEU A 209 2.59 -3.25 -0.17
N TYR A 210 1.83 -4.09 -0.87
CA TYR A 210 1.72 -4.05 -2.32
C TYR A 210 0.26 -4.32 -2.71
N SER A 211 -0.27 -3.52 -3.63
CA SER A 211 -1.56 -3.74 -4.23
C SER A 211 -1.51 -3.44 -5.73
N MET A 212 -2.14 -4.29 -6.53
CA MET A 212 -2.22 -4.17 -7.98
C MET A 212 -3.67 -4.33 -8.42
N ASN A 213 -4.13 -3.42 -9.26
CA ASN A 213 -5.44 -3.50 -9.90
C ASN A 213 -5.32 -3.24 -11.40
N VAL A 214 -6.22 -3.85 -12.16
CA VAL A 214 -6.22 -3.85 -13.63
C VAL A 214 -7.62 -3.47 -14.11
N PHE A 215 -7.70 -2.57 -15.09
CA PHE A 215 -8.94 -2.13 -15.73
C PHE A 215 -8.80 -2.06 -17.25
#